data_AF-A0A0C2GE71-F1
#
_entry.id   AF-A0A0C2GE71-F1
#
_cell.length_a   1.000
_cell.length_b   1.000
_cell.length_c   1.000
_cell.angle_alpha   90.00
_cell.angle_beta   90.00
_cell.angle_gamma   90.00
#
_symmetry.space_group_name_H-M   'P 1'
#
loop_
_entity.id
_entity.type
_entity.pdbx_description
1 polymer ?
#
loop_
_entity_poly.entity_id
_entity_poly.type
_entity_poly.pdbx_seq_one_letter_code
_entity_poly.pdbx_strand_id
1 'polypeptide(L)'
;MARNFEAYSQIAEQLRSVVRWKGVQCSFQKNAAVLQYMLVSPLYGEKESMLASFECEPAESAAEREQLKKLKAKFLYVHMI
;
A
#
# COMPACT_ATOMS: atom_id res chain seq x y z
N MET A 1 -20.05 14.83 30.10
CA MET A 1 -21.15 14.21 29.33
C MET A 1 -21.25 14.81 27.92
N ALA A 2 -21.50 16.12 27.74
CA ALA A 2 -21.70 16.73 26.41
C ALA A 2 -20.54 16.57 25.40
N ARG A 3 -19.29 16.74 25.82
CA ARG A 3 -18.10 16.62 24.93
C ARG A 3 -17.89 15.21 24.37
N ASN A 4 -18.25 14.18 25.13
CA ASN A 4 -18.16 12.79 24.65
C ASN A 4 -19.24 12.53 23.59
N PHE A 5 -20.46 13.01 23.83
CA PHE A 5 -21.56 12.90 22.85
C PHE A 5 -21.21 13.58 21.53
N GLU A 6 -20.61 14.77 21.58
CA GLU A 6 -20.18 15.51 20.39
C GLU A 6 -19.12 14.74 19.59
N ALA A 7 -18.11 14.18 20.26
CA ALA A 7 -17.09 13.34 19.59
C ALA A 7 -17.71 12.09 18.94
N TYR A 8 -18.61 11.38 19.62
CA TYR A 8 -19.32 10.23 19.04
C TYR A 8 -20.20 10.65 17.85
N SER A 9 -20.85 11.81 17.92
CA SER A 9 -21.68 12.33 16.84
C SER A 9 -20.86 12.62 15.57
N GLN A 10 -19.66 13.21 15.74
CA GLN A 10 -18.75 13.49 14.62
C GLN A 10 -18.25 12.20 13.96
N ILE A 11 -17.86 11.18 14.74
CA ILE A 11 -17.47 9.88 14.20
C ILE A 11 -18.66 9.21 13.48
N ALA A 12 -19.85 9.30 14.06
CA ALA A 12 -21.05 8.75 13.44
C ALA A 12 -21.34 9.40 12.08
N GLU A 13 -21.09 10.71 11.92
CA GLU A 13 -21.20 11.40 10.62
C GLU A 13 -20.19 10.87 9.61
N GLN A 14 -18.93 10.69 9.99
CA GLN A 14 -17.93 10.13 9.09
C GLN A 14 -18.30 8.70 8.68
N LEU A 15 -18.77 7.88 9.63
CA LEU A 15 -19.15 6.49 9.38
C LEU A 15 -20.37 6.36 8.45
N ARG A 16 -21.29 7.35 8.44
CA ARG A 16 -22.44 7.36 7.51
C ARG A 16 -21.99 7.25 6.05
N SER A 17 -20.90 7.92 5.69
CA SER A 17 -20.34 7.84 4.35
C SER A 17 -19.83 6.44 4.02
N VAL A 18 -19.13 5.80 4.96
CA VAL A 18 -18.59 4.45 4.81
C VAL A 18 -19.72 3.42 4.65
N VAL A 19 -20.76 3.52 5.50
CA VAL A 19 -21.93 2.63 5.43
C VAL A 19 -22.66 2.79 4.09
N ARG A 20 -22.86 4.04 3.65
CA ARG A 20 -23.48 4.33 2.36
C ARG A 20 -22.71 3.67 1.21
N TRP A 21 -21.38 3.85 1.15
CA TRP A 21 -20.56 3.28 0.08
C TRP A 21 -20.46 1.77 0.14
N LYS A 22 -20.45 1.17 1.34
CA LYS A 22 -20.46 -0.29 1.51
C LYS A 22 -21.73 -0.94 0.94
N GLY A 23 -22.87 -0.23 0.97
CA GLY A 23 -24.14 -0.73 0.44
C GLY A 23 -24.27 -0.65 -1.08
N VAL A 24 -23.40 0.10 -1.76
CA VAL A 24 -23.46 0.27 -3.22
C VAL A 24 -23.14 -1.05 -3.91
N GLN A 25 -24.06 -1.51 -4.77
CA GLN A 25 -23.85 -2.69 -5.60
C GLN A 25 -22.99 -2.33 -6.81
N CYS A 26 -22.03 -3.20 -7.13
CA CYS A 26 -21.25 -3.07 -8.35
C CYS A 26 -22.06 -3.56 -9.55
N SER A 27 -22.23 -2.73 -10.58
CA SER A 27 -22.94 -3.08 -11.81
C SER A 27 -22.12 -3.97 -12.76
N PHE A 28 -20.82 -4.14 -12.49
CA PHE A 28 -19.91 -4.92 -13.31
C PHE A 28 -19.88 -6.38 -12.87
N GLN A 29 -19.85 -7.29 -13.85
CA GLN A 29 -19.65 -8.71 -13.56
C GLN A 29 -18.27 -8.97 -12.97
N LYS A 30 -18.21 -9.89 -12.01
CA LYS A 30 -16.93 -10.35 -11.44
C LYS A 30 -16.23 -11.25 -12.44
N ASN A 31 -14.97 -10.92 -12.75
CA ASN A 31 -14.08 -11.82 -13.47
C ASN A 31 -13.21 -12.57 -12.45
N ALA A 32 -13.45 -13.87 -12.27
CA ALA A 32 -12.77 -14.68 -11.27
C ALA A 32 -11.25 -14.75 -11.51
N ALA A 33 -10.80 -14.80 -12.77
CA ALA A 33 -9.37 -14.84 -13.10
C ALA A 33 -8.67 -13.53 -12.73
N VAL A 34 -9.29 -12.39 -13.03
CA VAL A 34 -8.76 -11.06 -12.66
C VAL A 34 -8.71 -10.89 -11.14
N LEU A 35 -9.78 -11.29 -10.45
CA LEU A 35 -9.82 -11.23 -8.97
C LEU A 35 -8.74 -12.12 -8.35
N GLN A 36 -8.59 -13.35 -8.86
CA GLN A 36 -7.56 -14.26 -8.37
C GLN A 36 -6.16 -13.67 -8.58
N TYR A 37 -5.89 -13.13 -9.78
CA TYR A 37 -4.61 -12.49 -10.08
C TYR A 37 -4.32 -11.34 -9.11
N MET A 38 -5.29 -10.44 -8.89
CA MET A 38 -5.14 -9.34 -7.94
C MET A 38 -4.87 -9.81 -6.51
N LEU A 39 -5.50 -10.91 -6.07
CA LEU A 39 -5.35 -11.45 -4.72
C LEU A 39 -3.99 -12.12 -4.47
N VAL A 40 -3.39 -12.72 -5.51
CA VAL A 40 -2.12 -13.45 -5.39
C VAL A 40 -0.91 -12.68 -5.89
N SER A 41 -1.12 -11.54 -6.56
CA SER A 41 -0.04 -10.71 -7.07
C SER A 41 0.87 -10.27 -5.91
N PRO A 42 2.20 -10.42 -6.04
CA PRO A 42 3.12 -9.94 -5.03
C PRO A 42 2.97 -8.41 -4.89
N LEU A 43 2.91 -7.95 -3.65
CA LEU A 43 2.95 -6.53 -3.33
C LEU A 43 4.36 -6.20 -2.84
N TYR A 44 5.03 -5.31 -3.55
CA TYR A 44 6.33 -4.81 -3.15
C TYR A 44 6.14 -3.68 -2.14
N GLY A 45 6.86 -3.76 -1.03
CA GLY A 45 7.02 -2.63 -0.13
C GLY A 45 7.84 -1.52 -0.79
N GLU A 46 7.94 -0.38 -0.10
CA GLU A 46 8.65 0.79 -0.61
C GLU A 46 10.10 0.47 -1.01
N LYS A 47 10.81 -0.33 -0.20
CA LYS A 47 12.23 -0.64 -0.42
C LYS A 47 12.42 -1.64 -1.56
N GLU A 48 11.56 -2.65 -1.64
CA GLU A 48 11.59 -3.66 -2.68
C GLU A 48 11.27 -3.04 -4.04
N SER A 49 10.25 -2.16 -4.07
CA SER A 49 9.89 -1.40 -5.26
C SER A 49 11.03 -0.49 -5.72
N MET A 50 11.69 0.19 -4.78
CA MET A 50 12.85 1.04 -5.07
C MET A 50 14.09 0.24 -5.50
N LEU A 51 14.27 -0.99 -5.01
CA LEU A 51 15.35 -1.84 -5.49
C LEU A 51 15.06 -2.31 -6.93
N ALA A 52 13.83 -2.74 -7.19
CA ALA A 52 13.38 -3.15 -8.53
C ALA A 52 13.49 -1.99 -9.55
N SER A 53 13.21 -0.75 -9.14
CA SER A 53 13.40 0.39 -10.04
C SER A 53 14.85 0.56 -10.47
N PHE A 54 15.83 0.31 -9.58
CA PHE A 54 17.25 0.36 -9.94
C PHE A 54 17.73 -0.81 -10.81
N GLU A 55 16.96 -1.90 -10.91
CA GLU A 55 17.21 -2.99 -11.85
C GLU A 55 16.74 -2.64 -13.27
N CYS A 56 15.65 -1.88 -13.38
CA CYS A 56 15.14 -1.35 -14.65
C CYS A 56 15.94 -0.13 -15.13
N GLU A 57 16.27 0.77 -14.21
CA GLU A 57 16.92 2.06 -14.48
C GLU A 57 18.15 2.22 -13.56
N PRO A 58 19.38 2.02 -14.09
CA PRO A 58 20.58 2.03 -13.26
C PRO A 58 20.85 3.39 -12.60
N ALA A 59 21.45 3.37 -11.41
CA ALA A 59 21.83 4.57 -10.68
C ALA A 59 22.90 5.40 -11.41
N GLU A 60 22.49 6.57 -11.93
CA GLU A 60 23.37 7.42 -12.73
C GLU A 60 24.20 8.34 -11.84
N SER A 61 23.57 8.96 -10.83
CA SER A 61 24.20 9.92 -9.94
C SER A 61 24.91 9.25 -8.74
N ALA A 62 25.86 9.99 -8.15
CA ALA A 62 26.56 9.54 -6.94
C ALA A 62 25.58 9.34 -5.75
N ALA A 63 24.55 10.18 -5.65
CA ALA A 63 23.54 10.09 -4.59
C ALA A 63 22.71 8.81 -4.73
N GLU A 64 22.25 8.49 -5.94
CA GLU A 64 21.50 7.27 -6.22
C GLU A 64 22.32 6.01 -5.97
N ARG A 65 23.60 6.03 -6.35
CA ARG A 65 24.51 4.90 -6.07
C ARG A 65 24.66 4.67 -4.57
N GLU A 66 24.74 5.73 -3.78
CA GLU A 66 24.82 5.64 -2.32
C GLU A 66 23.50 5.14 -1.71
N GLN A 67 22.36 5.60 -2.24
CA GLN A 67 21.05 5.11 -1.85
C GLN A 67 20.88 3.61 -2.17
N LEU A 68 21.27 3.17 -3.36
CA LEU A 68 21.24 1.77 -3.77
C LEU A 68 22.09 0.88 -2.86
N LYS A 69 23.29 1.32 -2.48
CA LYS A 69 24.14 0.60 -1.51
C LYS A 69 23.43 0.40 -0.17
N LYS A 70 22.82 1.46 0.38
CA LYS A 70 22.08 1.40 1.65
C LYS A 70 20.88 0.46 1.57
N LEU A 71 20.15 0.47 0.46
CA LEU A 71 19.01 -0.43 0.22
C LEU A 71 19.46 -1.89 0.20
N LYS A 72 20.50 -2.22 -0.58
CA LYS A 72 21.04 -3.59 -0.67
C LYS A 72 21.54 -4.11 0.67
N ALA A 73 22.26 -3.29 1.44
CA ALA A 73 22.75 -3.68 2.77
C ALA A 73 21.60 -4.02 3.75
N LYS A 74 20.52 -3.23 3.73
CA LYS A 74 19.34 -3.50 4.56
C LYS A 74 18.57 -4.74 4.10
N PHE A 75 18.48 -4.97 2.79
CA PHE A 75 17.77 -6.12 2.24
C PHE A 75 18.45 -7.45 2.60
N LEU A 76 19.79 -7.50 2.51
CA LEU A 76 20.59 -8.65 2.94
C LEU A 76 20.45 -8.94 4.44
N TYR A 77 20.40 -7.91 5.29
CA TYR A 77 20.21 -8.08 6.73
C TYR A 77 18.85 -8.70 7.08
N VAL A 78 17.78 -8.31 6.38
CA VAL A 78 16.42 -8.83 6.63
C VAL A 78 16.26 -10.29 6.18
N HIS A 79 17.03 -10.75 5.18
CA HIS A 79 16.97 -12.14 4.69
C HIS A 79 17.99 -13.08 5.37
N MET A 80 18.84 -12.57 6.27
CA MET A 80 19.79 -13.36 7.06
C MET A 80 19.34 -13.63 8.50
N ILE A 81 18.15 -13.15 8.89
CA ILE A 81 17.48 -13.40 10.18
C ILE A 81 16.25 -14.25 9.90
#